data_AF-A0A2E1PD15-F1
#
_entry.id   AF-A0A2E1PD15-F1
#
_cell.length_a   1.000
_cell.length_b   1.000
_cell.length_c   1.000
_cell.angle_alpha   90.00
_cell.angle_beta   90.00
_cell.angle_gamma   90.00
#
_symmetry.space_group_name_H-M   'P 1'
#
loop_
_entity.id
_entity.type
_entity.pdbx_description
1 polymer ?
#
loop_
_entity_poly.entity_id
_entity_poly.type
_entity_poly.pdbx_seq_one_letter_code
_entity_poly.pdbx_strand_id
1 'polypeptide(L)' 'KKDKKVFLKDIPINSYFNYGSNRIFKKNNKLRKRYLCQDIISGREFLFSPIAEVKKYYDKSCS' A
#
# COMPACT_ATOMS: atom_id res chain seq x y z
N LYS A 1 2.11 19.46 -5.11
CA LYS A 1 1.02 18.48 -5.40
C LYS A 1 0.49 17.98 -4.05
N LYS A 2 -0.79 18.20 -3.71
CA LYS A 2 -1.37 17.69 -2.46
C LYS A 2 -1.46 16.17 -2.57
N ASP A 3 -0.61 15.46 -1.86
CA ASP A 3 -0.72 14.01 -1.73
C ASP A 3 -2.03 13.67 -1.01
N LYS A 4 -3.03 13.21 -1.75
CA LYS A 4 -4.30 12.80 -1.17
C LYS A 4 -4.07 11.52 -0.37
N LYS A 5 -4.09 11.65 0.95
CA LYS A 5 -4.15 10.51 1.86
C LYS A 5 -5.49 9.79 1.70
N VAL A 6 -5.45 8.47 1.70
CA VAL A 6 -6.61 7.56 1.66
C VAL A 6 -6.40 6.45 2.68
N PHE A 7 -7.44 5.67 3.00
CA PHE A 7 -7.26 4.49 3.85
C PHE A 7 -6.80 3.28 3.03
N LEU A 8 -5.99 2.42 3.64
CA LEU A 8 -5.51 1.20 2.98
C LEU A 8 -6.65 0.28 2.52
N LYS A 9 -7.79 0.26 3.23
CA LYS A 9 -8.98 -0.49 2.80
C LYS A 9 -9.49 -0.07 1.41
N ASP A 10 -9.29 1.20 1.03
CA ASP A 10 -9.73 1.78 -0.24
C ASP A 10 -8.72 1.58 -1.39
N ILE A 11 -7.55 1.00 -1.09
CA ILE A 11 -6.56 0.60 -2.10
C ILE A 11 -6.94 -0.79 -2.63
N PRO A 12 -6.96 -1.03 -3.95
CA PRO A 12 -7.23 -2.36 -4.49
C PRO A 12 -6.14 -3.38 -4.12
N ILE A 13 -6.52 -4.65 -4.12
CA ILE A 13 -5.56 -5.76 -4.04
C ILE A 13 -4.55 -5.67 -5.19
N ASN A 14 -3.32 -6.12 -4.98
CA ASN A 14 -2.21 -6.06 -5.94
C ASN A 14 -1.79 -4.64 -6.38
N SER A 15 -2.33 -3.59 -5.75
CA SER A 15 -1.92 -2.21 -6.00
C SER A 15 -0.80 -1.76 -5.08
N TYR A 16 -0.06 -0.74 -5.52
CA TYR A 16 1.01 -0.14 -4.75
C TYR A 16 0.54 1.09 -3.99
N PHE A 17 1.14 1.34 -2.83
CA PHE A 17 0.89 2.53 -2.03
C PHE A 17 2.16 2.97 -1.31
N ASN A 18 2.25 4.27 -1.05
CA ASN A 18 3.29 4.85 -0.21
C ASN A 18 2.84 4.88 1.26
N TYR A 19 3.73 4.47 2.15
CA TYR A 19 3.56 4.58 3.59
C TYR A 19 4.82 5.17 4.24
N GLY A 20 4.65 6.27 4.96
CA GLY A 20 5.78 7.06 5.47
C GLY A 20 6.44 7.91 4.37
N SER A 21 7.71 8.27 4.60
CA SER A 21 8.39 9.27 3.75
C SER A 21 8.72 8.74 2.36
N ASN A 22 9.21 7.50 2.22
CA ASN A 22 9.75 7.00 0.94
C ASN A 22 9.65 5.47 0.77
N ARG A 23 8.71 4.81 1.44
CA ARG A 23 8.53 3.37 1.32
C ARG A 23 7.28 3.04 0.50
N ILE A 24 7.46 2.23 -0.53
CA ILE A 24 6.40 1.72 -1.38
C ILE A 24 6.10 0.28 -0.98
N PHE A 25 4.83 -0.01 -0.81
CA PHE A 25 4.35 -1.34 -0.47
C PHE A 25 3.36 -1.82 -1.52
N LYS A 26 3.39 -3.12 -1.81
CA LYS A 26 2.34 -3.81 -2.57
C LYS A 26 1.30 -4.36 -1.60
N LYS A 27 0.03 -4.02 -1.80
CA LYS A 27 -1.08 -4.60 -1.04
C LYS A 27 -1.36 -6.02 -1.55
N ASN A 28 -1.01 -7.03 -0.78
CA ASN A 28 -1.38 -8.42 -1.02
C ASN A 28 -2.66 -8.75 -0.24
N ASN A 29 -2.89 -10.03 0.06
CA ASN A 29 -4.13 -10.56 0.59
C ASN A 29 -4.53 -10.01 1.98
N LYS A 30 -5.83 -10.10 2.29
CA LYS A 30 -6.35 -9.81 3.62
C LYS A 30 -6.21 -11.03 4.52
N LEU A 31 -5.51 -10.89 5.63
CA LEU A 31 -5.37 -11.91 6.67
C LEU A 31 -6.23 -11.53 7.87
N ARG A 32 -7.34 -12.23 8.05
CA ARG A 32 -8.36 -11.96 9.09
C ARG A 32 -8.83 -10.49 9.01
N LYS A 33 -8.25 -9.60 9.83
CA LYS A 33 -8.58 -8.16 9.91
C LYS A 33 -7.49 -7.24 9.35
N ARG A 34 -6.30 -7.75 9.02
CA ARG A 34 -5.15 -6.96 8.52
C ARG A 34 -4.89 -7.26 7.05
N TYR A 35 -4.19 -6.38 6.35
CA TYR A 35 -3.68 -6.65 5.01
C TYR A 35 -2.22 -7.06 5.11
N LEU A 36 -1.86 -8.15 4.44
CA LEU A 36 -0.46 -8.48 4.19
C LEU A 36 0.02 -7.55 3.07
N CYS A 37 1.08 -6.80 3.34
CA CYS A 37 1.69 -5.91 2.36
C CYS A 37 3.20 -6.13 2.33
N GLN A 38 3.77 -6.16 1.14
CA GLN A 38 5.19 -6.39 0.95
C GLN A 38 5.89 -5.07 0.62
N ASP A 39 6.97 -4.77 1.31
CA ASP A 39 7.88 -3.69 0.93
C ASP A 39 8.62 -4.09 -0.35
N ILE A 40 8.47 -3.30 -1.41
CA ILE A 40 9.04 -3.65 -2.73
C ILE A 40 10.57 -3.57 -2.76
N ILE A 41 11.18 -2.81 -1.84
CA ILE A 41 12.64 -2.65 -1.79
C ILE A 41 13.27 -3.80 -1.02
N SER A 42 12.75 -4.09 0.18
CA SER A 42 13.33 -5.12 1.06
C SER A 42 12.75 -6.52 0.84
N GLY A 43 11.63 -6.64 0.13
CA GLY A 43 10.89 -7.89 -0.06
C GLY A 43 10.17 -8.41 1.20
N ARG A 44 10.28 -7.71 2.33
CA ARG A 44 9.70 -8.12 3.62
C ARG A 44 8.21 -7.86 3.66
N GLU A 45 7.47 -8.76 4.32
CA GLU A 45 6.03 -8.66 4.49
C GLU A 45 5.64 -8.08 5.85
N PHE A 46 4.57 -7.30 5.86
CA PHE A 46 4.07 -6.60 7.03
C PHE A 46 2.54 -6.64 7.08
N LEU A 47 1.98 -6.64 8.30
CA LEU A 47 0.54 -6.62 8.52
C LEU A 47 0.02 -5.21 8.79
N PHE A 48 -0.65 -4.63 7.82
CA PHE A 48 -1.22 -3.30 7.91
C PHE A 48 -2.66 -3.30 8.42
N SER A 49 -3.01 -2.25 9.17
CA SER A 49 -4.40 -1.97 9.55
C SER A 49 -5.22 -1.49 8.35
N PRO A 50 -6.48 -1.90 8.17
CA PRO A 50 -7.35 -1.38 7.11
C PRO A 50 -7.55 0.14 7.16
N ILE A 51 -7.46 0.74 8.35
CA ILE A 51 -7.61 2.18 8.59
C ILE A 51 -6.27 2.93 8.57
N ALA A 52 -5.18 2.29 8.15
CA ALA A 52 -3.91 2.99 7.97
C ALA A 52 -4.04 4.05 6.86
N GLU A 53 -3.63 5.28 7.15
CA GLU A 53 -3.53 6.34 6.16
C GLU A 53 -2.32 6.09 5.24
N VAL A 54 -2.58 6.03 3.95
CA VAL A 54 -1.58 5.77 2.91
C VAL A 54 -1.75 6.75 1.75
N LYS A 55 -0.73 6.88 0.90
CA LYS A 55 -0.80 7.65 -0.34
C LYS A 55 -0.90 6.67 -1.52
N LYS A 56 -1.83 6.90 -2.45
CA LYS A 56 -1.94 6.09 -3.68
C LYS A 56 -0.64 6.21 -4.49
N TYR A 57 -0.11 5.08 -4.93
CA TYR A 57 0.98 5.03 -5.91
C TYR A 57 0.38 4.59 -7.25
N TYR A 58 0.47 5.46 -8.25
CA TYR A 58 0.09 5.10 -9.62
C TYR A 58 1.38 4.70 -10.32
N ASP A 59 1.52 3.40 -10.58
CA ASP A 59 2.55 2.95 -11.48
C ASP A 59 2.23 3.48 -12.88
N LYS A 60 3.18 4.17 -13.52
CA LYS A 60 3.01 4.71 -14.87
C LYS A 60 3.26 3.66 -15.97
N SER A 61 3.57 2.41 -15.63
CA SER A 61 3.81 1.34 -16.60
C SER A 61 2.52 0.58 -16.94
N CYS A 62 1.66 1.21 -17.73
CA CYS A 62 0.79 0.50 -18.66
C CYS A 62 0.66 1.39 -19.90
N SER A 63 1.65 1.26 -20.79
CA SER A 63 1.50 1.48 -22.23
C SER A 63 1.47 0.12 -22.90
#